data_AF-A0A7C3IF79-F1
#
_entry.id   AF-A0A7C3IF79-F1
#
_cell.length_a   1.000
_cell.length_b   1.000
_cell.length_c   1.000
_cell.angle_alpha   90.00
_cell.angle_beta   90.00
_cell.angle_gamma   90.00
#
_symmetry.space_group_name_H-M   'P 1'
#
loop_
_entity.id
_entity.type
_entity.pdbx_description
1 polymer ?
#
loop_
_entity_poly.entity_id
_entity_poly.type
_entity_poly.pdbx_seq_one_letter_code
_entity_poly.pdbx_strand_id
1 'polypeptide(L)'
;MWAARGKVDWRRYGPPVLITLAVICVGYTLYSCLRRDTPGVISSAEQIKFYREQIEDASPMGRLAAVQSLAETGDEAFIPLIRRRLEDEAGEVAGAACLALAKLGDRKALPAIRSMLDAKAPEAVAGACLALAEFGDQESAEPMLAVLKRDQPPAVVGAAQALAKLGYKAAAEPLIGLLKSKNLSVRLAAVEVLSQLGNQAAVKPLEDLLEAPADGLEPEPPEQEVTRLKEAIRATLSKLGVELPAAPTPSPEPSKAAPEA
;
A
#
# COMPACT_ATOMS: atom_id res chain seq x y z
N MET A 1 3.15 -45.49 -10.98
CA MET A 1 2.83 -46.86 -10.56
C MET A 1 1.32 -47.02 -10.35
N TRP A 2 0.55 -47.25 -11.42
CA TRP A 2 -0.87 -47.63 -11.31
C TRP A 2 -1.22 -48.61 -12.45
N ALA A 3 -0.46 -49.69 -12.49
CA ALA A 3 -0.73 -50.85 -13.33
C ALA A 3 -0.80 -52.06 -12.41
N ALA A 4 -2.01 -52.42 -11.97
CA ALA A 4 -2.45 -53.75 -11.55
C ALA A 4 -3.60 -53.64 -10.54
N ARG A 5 -4.85 -53.80 -11.00
CA ARG A 5 -5.92 -54.53 -10.32
C ARG A 5 -7.18 -54.59 -11.18
N GLY A 6 -7.63 -55.82 -11.49
CA GLY A 6 -8.99 -56.14 -11.92
C GLY A 6 -9.30 -55.98 -13.41
N LYS A 7 -9.26 -57.10 -14.17
CA LYS A 7 -9.95 -57.19 -15.47
C LYS A 7 -11.46 -57.16 -15.19
N VAL A 8 -12.11 -56.02 -15.42
CA VAL A 8 -13.57 -55.92 -15.43
C VAL A 8 -14.09 -56.63 -16.69
N ASP A 9 -14.98 -57.59 -16.52
CA ASP A 9 -15.59 -58.34 -17.64
C ASP A 9 -16.77 -57.55 -18.22
N TRP A 10 -16.50 -56.77 -19.27
CA TRP A 10 -17.43 -55.82 -19.88
C TRP A 10 -18.59 -56.47 -20.65
N ARG A 11 -18.59 -57.79 -20.83
CA ARG A 11 -19.64 -58.51 -21.57
C ARG A 11 -20.96 -58.64 -20.81
N ARG A 12 -20.99 -58.28 -19.52
CA ARG A 12 -22.16 -58.39 -18.63
C ARG A 12 -23.06 -57.16 -18.60
N TYR A 13 -22.62 -56.04 -19.18
CA TYR A 13 -23.35 -54.78 -19.16
C TYR A 13 -23.96 -54.51 -20.53
N GLY A 14 -25.29 -54.45 -20.61
CA GLY A 14 -26.00 -54.14 -21.86
C GLY A 14 -25.67 -52.74 -22.39
N PRO A 15 -25.97 -52.47 -23.68
CA PRO A 15 -25.68 -51.20 -24.36
C PRO A 15 -26.06 -49.91 -23.59
N PRO A 16 -27.14 -49.83 -22.78
CA PRO A 16 -27.46 -48.59 -22.07
C PRO A 16 -26.47 -48.20 -20.96
N VAL A 17 -25.71 -49.12 -20.38
CA VAL A 17 -24.77 -48.83 -19.26
C VAL A 17 -23.42 -48.30 -19.77
N LEU A 18 -23.02 -48.70 -20.98
CA LEU A 18 -21.79 -48.22 -21.61
C LEU A 18 -21.96 -46.78 -22.15
N ILE A 19 -23.17 -46.40 -22.57
CA ILE A 19 -23.47 -45.05 -23.06
C ILE A 19 -23.46 -44.04 -21.89
N THR A 20 -24.02 -44.39 -20.74
CA THR A 20 -24.04 -43.49 -19.57
C THR A 20 -22.64 -43.27 -18.98
N LEU A 21 -21.80 -44.29 -18.91
CA LEU A 21 -20.40 -44.14 -18.48
C LEU A 21 -19.55 -43.35 -19.49
N ALA A 22 -19.79 -43.49 -20.79
CA ALA A 22 -19.11 -42.69 -21.82
C ALA A 22 -19.52 -41.20 -21.76
N VAL A 23 -20.79 -40.88 -21.53
CA VAL A 23 -21.27 -39.50 -21.35
C VAL A 23 -20.72 -38.88 -20.07
N ILE A 24 -20.61 -39.65 -18.98
CA ILE A 24 -20.00 -39.18 -17.73
C ILE A 24 -18.49 -38.96 -17.92
N CYS A 25 -17.76 -39.86 -18.59
CA CYS A 25 -16.33 -39.67 -18.85
C CYS A 25 -16.04 -38.51 -19.81
N VAL A 26 -16.82 -38.34 -20.89
CA VAL A 26 -16.69 -37.21 -21.82
C VAL A 26 -17.12 -35.91 -21.14
N GLY A 27 -18.15 -35.93 -20.30
CA GLY A 27 -18.55 -34.80 -19.47
C GLY A 27 -17.51 -34.43 -18.42
N TYR A 28 -16.85 -35.41 -17.79
CA TYR A 28 -15.82 -35.18 -16.77
C TYR A 28 -14.49 -34.76 -17.40
N THR A 29 -14.13 -35.25 -18.60
CA THR A 29 -12.96 -34.76 -19.35
C THR A 29 -13.23 -33.38 -19.95
N LEU A 30 -14.42 -33.08 -20.48
CA LEU A 30 -14.80 -31.71 -20.86
C LEU A 30 -14.80 -30.77 -19.64
N TYR A 31 -15.38 -31.19 -18.51
CA TYR A 31 -15.42 -30.41 -17.27
C TYR A 31 -14.03 -30.21 -16.63
N SER A 32 -13.14 -31.20 -16.73
CA SER A 32 -11.76 -31.09 -16.21
C SER A 32 -10.79 -30.42 -17.18
N CYS A 33 -11.05 -30.45 -18.49
CA CYS A 33 -10.32 -29.65 -19.49
C CYS A 33 -10.77 -28.18 -19.48
N LEU A 34 -12.06 -27.88 -19.26
CA LEU A 34 -12.55 -26.51 -19.03
C LEU A 34 -11.98 -25.86 -17.76
N ARG A 35 -11.49 -26.65 -16.79
CA ARG A 35 -10.95 -26.15 -15.52
C ARG A 35 -9.44 -25.97 -15.45
N ARG A 36 -8.68 -26.38 -16.48
CA ARG A 36 -7.21 -26.36 -16.39
C ARG A 36 -6.50 -25.28 -17.20
N ASP A 37 -7.11 -24.70 -18.24
CA ASP A 37 -6.39 -23.78 -19.13
C ASP A 37 -7.23 -22.56 -19.57
N THR A 38 -7.69 -21.74 -18.64
CA THR A 38 -8.03 -20.33 -18.97
C THR A 38 -7.52 -19.37 -17.89
N PRO A 39 -6.39 -18.69 -18.11
CA PRO A 39 -6.09 -17.47 -17.38
C PRO A 39 -7.07 -16.39 -17.89
N GLY A 40 -8.01 -15.98 -17.04
CA GLY A 40 -8.90 -14.84 -17.32
C GLY A 40 -10.36 -15.15 -17.68
N VAL A 41 -11.01 -16.14 -17.06
CA VAL A 41 -12.45 -16.39 -17.29
C VAL A 41 -13.24 -16.35 -15.98
N ILE A 42 -13.90 -15.20 -15.80
CA ILE A 42 -15.12 -14.98 -15.01
C ILE A 42 -14.93 -15.30 -13.53
N SER A 43 -14.60 -14.26 -12.74
CA SER A 43 -15.05 -14.24 -11.35
C SER A 43 -16.52 -14.66 -11.37
N SER A 44 -16.88 -15.77 -10.70
CA SER A 44 -18.20 -16.36 -10.84
C SER A 44 -19.28 -15.27 -10.69
N ALA A 45 -20.41 -15.36 -11.38
CA ALA A 45 -21.48 -14.36 -11.21
C ALA A 45 -21.83 -14.16 -9.72
N GLU A 46 -21.61 -15.21 -8.90
CA GLU A 46 -21.66 -15.19 -7.45
C GLU A 46 -20.54 -14.36 -6.79
N GLN A 47 -19.28 -14.43 -7.24
CA GLN A 47 -18.20 -13.57 -6.77
C GLN A 47 -18.46 -12.09 -7.12
N ILE A 48 -18.90 -11.79 -8.35
CA ILE A 48 -19.26 -10.41 -8.72
C ILE A 48 -20.41 -9.90 -7.85
N LYS A 49 -21.41 -10.75 -7.60
CA LYS A 49 -22.53 -10.42 -6.74
C LYS A 49 -22.08 -10.19 -5.29
N PHE A 50 -21.25 -11.08 -4.75
CA PHE A 50 -20.70 -10.99 -3.40
C PHE A 50 -19.90 -9.70 -3.20
N TYR A 51 -18.97 -9.39 -4.11
CA TYR A 51 -18.18 -8.16 -4.00
C TYR A 51 -19.01 -6.90 -4.24
N ARG A 52 -20.08 -6.96 -5.04
CA ARG A 52 -21.03 -5.85 -5.18
C ARG A 52 -21.78 -5.59 -3.87
N GLU A 53 -22.22 -6.63 -3.19
CA GLU A 53 -22.88 -6.50 -1.88
C GLU A 53 -21.90 -5.92 -0.84
N GLN A 54 -20.64 -6.36 -0.83
CA GLN A 54 -19.64 -5.84 0.10
C GLN A 54 -19.17 -4.40 -0.20
N ILE A 55 -19.09 -4.00 -1.47
CA ILE A 55 -18.67 -2.63 -1.83
C ILE A 55 -19.78 -1.60 -1.54
N GLU A 56 -21.02 -2.06 -1.39
CA GLU A 56 -22.19 -1.26 -1.00
C GLU A 56 -22.45 -1.31 0.52
N ASP A 57 -21.54 -1.89 1.32
CA ASP A 57 -21.70 -1.99 2.77
C ASP A 57 -21.86 -0.60 3.42
N ALA A 58 -22.76 -0.52 4.40
CA ALA A 58 -23.05 0.72 5.11
C ALA A 58 -21.82 1.22 5.88
N SER A 59 -20.98 0.31 6.38
CA SER A 59 -19.78 0.63 7.13
C SER A 59 -18.61 1.00 6.20
N PRO A 60 -17.89 2.10 6.48
CA PRO A 60 -16.67 2.45 5.75
C PRO A 60 -15.62 1.34 5.77
N MET A 61 -15.49 0.63 6.90
CA MET A 61 -14.54 -0.48 7.04
C MET A 61 -14.89 -1.67 6.13
N GLY A 62 -16.17 -2.01 5.99
CA GLY A 62 -16.63 -3.06 5.07
C GLY A 62 -16.30 -2.71 3.62
N ARG A 63 -16.56 -1.46 3.22
CA ARG A 63 -16.21 -0.98 1.87
C ARG A 63 -14.70 -0.95 1.62
N LEU A 64 -13.92 -0.53 2.61
CA LEU A 64 -12.45 -0.53 2.54
C LEU A 64 -11.91 -1.95 2.30
N ALA A 65 -12.35 -2.90 3.12
CA ALA A 65 -11.96 -4.30 2.99
C ALA A 65 -12.38 -4.88 1.62
N ALA A 66 -13.57 -4.51 1.13
CA ALA A 66 -14.02 -4.91 -0.21
C ALA A 66 -13.09 -4.37 -1.31
N VAL A 67 -12.74 -3.08 -1.28
CA VAL A 67 -11.84 -2.46 -2.26
C VAL A 67 -10.44 -3.11 -2.23
N GLN A 68 -9.89 -3.35 -1.05
CA GLN A 68 -8.60 -4.04 -0.90
C GLN A 68 -8.64 -5.46 -1.45
N SER A 69 -9.67 -6.23 -1.08
CA SER A 69 -9.88 -7.59 -1.59
C SER A 69 -9.97 -7.61 -3.12
N LEU A 70 -10.73 -6.67 -3.69
CA LEU A 70 -10.85 -6.52 -5.15
C LEU A 70 -9.50 -6.20 -5.81
N ALA A 71 -8.70 -5.33 -5.21
CA ALA A 71 -7.36 -5.01 -5.70
C ALA A 71 -6.39 -6.21 -5.61
N GLU A 72 -6.60 -7.13 -4.67
CA GLU A 72 -5.83 -8.37 -4.54
C GLU A 72 -6.21 -9.41 -5.59
N THR A 73 -7.48 -9.45 -6.02
CA THR A 73 -7.90 -10.37 -7.07
C THR A 73 -7.18 -10.12 -8.40
N GLY A 74 -6.80 -8.87 -8.68
CA GLY A 74 -6.17 -8.50 -9.96
C GLY A 74 -7.13 -8.51 -11.15
N ASP A 75 -8.43 -8.72 -10.93
CA ASP A 75 -9.42 -8.84 -12.00
C ASP A 75 -9.91 -7.45 -12.45
N GLU A 76 -9.61 -7.13 -13.72
CA GLU A 76 -9.99 -5.88 -14.37
C GLU A 76 -11.52 -5.69 -14.45
N ALA A 77 -12.31 -6.77 -14.35
CA ALA A 77 -13.78 -6.70 -14.34
C ALA A 77 -14.32 -5.84 -13.19
N PHE A 78 -13.54 -5.67 -12.11
CA PHE A 78 -13.92 -4.87 -10.95
C PHE A 78 -13.51 -3.40 -11.03
N ILE A 79 -12.72 -3.00 -12.02
CA ILE A 79 -12.30 -1.60 -12.22
C ILE A 79 -13.50 -0.63 -12.20
N PRO A 80 -14.62 -0.89 -12.91
CA PRO A 80 -15.77 0.02 -12.86
C PRO A 80 -16.39 0.18 -11.47
N LEU A 81 -16.34 -0.86 -10.63
CA LEU A 81 -16.83 -0.80 -9.25
C LEU A 81 -15.89 0.00 -8.36
N ILE A 82 -14.58 -0.22 -8.49
CA ILE A 82 -13.55 0.49 -7.73
C ILE A 82 -13.55 1.99 -8.10
N ARG A 83 -13.72 2.35 -9.38
CA ARG A 83 -13.80 3.75 -9.81
C ARG A 83 -14.93 4.53 -9.12
N ARG A 84 -16.07 3.89 -8.84
CA ARG A 84 -17.18 4.52 -8.10
C ARG A 84 -16.84 4.83 -6.65
N ARG A 85 -15.76 4.28 -6.10
CA ARG A 85 -15.30 4.51 -4.73
C ARG A 85 -14.28 5.63 -4.62
N LEU A 86 -13.83 6.22 -5.74
CA LEU A 86 -13.01 7.44 -5.72
C LEU A 86 -13.76 8.63 -5.09
N GLU A 87 -15.09 8.64 -5.21
CA GLU A 87 -15.98 9.67 -4.65
C GLU A 87 -16.65 9.22 -3.34
N ASP A 88 -16.09 8.20 -2.65
CA ASP A 88 -16.66 7.73 -1.38
C ASP A 88 -16.54 8.81 -0.29
N GLU A 89 -17.55 8.90 0.58
CA GLU A 89 -17.56 9.85 1.70
C GLU A 89 -16.41 9.60 2.68
N ALA A 90 -15.98 8.35 2.82
CA ALA A 90 -14.86 7.97 3.65
C ALA A 90 -13.54 8.14 2.89
N GLY A 91 -12.69 9.05 3.37
CA GLY A 91 -11.39 9.34 2.76
C GLY A 91 -10.47 8.12 2.65
N GLU A 92 -10.53 7.20 3.62
CA GLU A 92 -9.78 5.94 3.61
C GLU A 92 -10.19 5.03 2.44
N VAL A 93 -11.50 4.93 2.16
CA VAL A 93 -12.04 4.12 1.06
C VAL A 93 -11.65 4.73 -0.27
N ALA A 94 -11.74 6.05 -0.40
CA ALA A 94 -11.34 6.78 -1.61
C ALA A 94 -9.82 6.66 -1.87
N GLY A 95 -8.98 6.75 -0.83
CA GLY A 95 -7.54 6.54 -0.92
C GLY A 95 -7.18 5.11 -1.32
N ALA A 96 -7.86 4.12 -0.73
CA ALA A 96 -7.67 2.71 -1.10
C ALA A 96 -8.11 2.43 -2.55
N ALA A 97 -9.19 3.08 -3.02
CA ALA A 97 -9.62 2.97 -4.41
C ALA A 97 -8.56 3.51 -5.38
N CYS A 98 -7.88 4.62 -5.05
CA CYS A 98 -6.77 5.13 -5.85
C CYS A 98 -5.64 4.09 -5.98
N LEU A 99 -5.21 3.53 -4.85
CA LEU A 99 -4.14 2.52 -4.81
C LEU A 99 -4.54 1.24 -5.56
N ALA A 100 -5.79 0.81 -5.41
CA ALA A 100 -6.35 -0.33 -6.13
C ALA A 100 -6.30 -0.13 -7.65
N LEU A 101 -6.71 1.04 -8.13
CA LEU A 101 -6.67 1.36 -9.57
C LEU A 101 -5.24 1.46 -10.10
N ALA A 102 -4.31 1.97 -9.30
CA ALA A 102 -2.89 1.96 -9.63
C ALA A 102 -2.33 0.53 -9.78
N LYS A 103 -2.63 -0.34 -8.81
CA LYS A 103 -2.22 -1.75 -8.85
C LYS A 103 -2.81 -2.50 -10.04
N LEU A 104 -4.05 -2.21 -10.40
CA LEU A 104 -4.74 -2.77 -11.57
C LEU A 104 -4.33 -2.10 -12.90
N GLY A 105 -3.54 -1.03 -12.86
CA GLY A 105 -3.07 -0.35 -14.06
C GLY A 105 -4.11 0.48 -14.81
N ASP A 106 -5.23 0.86 -14.18
CA ASP A 106 -6.29 1.64 -14.85
C ASP A 106 -5.88 3.11 -15.07
N ARG A 107 -5.16 3.36 -16.16
CA ARG A 107 -4.76 4.72 -16.55
C ARG A 107 -5.93 5.64 -16.85
N LYS A 108 -7.15 5.12 -17.10
CA LYS A 108 -8.34 5.96 -17.30
C LYS A 108 -8.78 6.65 -16.01
N ALA A 109 -8.32 6.20 -14.86
CA ALA A 109 -8.56 6.83 -13.57
C ALA A 109 -7.65 8.04 -13.31
N LEU A 110 -6.56 8.22 -14.06
CA LEU A 110 -5.57 9.30 -13.81
C LEU A 110 -6.21 10.70 -13.68
N PRO A 111 -7.12 11.16 -14.55
CA PRO A 111 -7.73 12.48 -14.39
C PRO A 111 -8.51 12.62 -13.07
N ALA A 112 -9.21 11.57 -12.67
CA ALA A 112 -9.96 11.55 -11.41
C ALA A 112 -9.00 11.54 -10.21
N ILE A 113 -7.95 10.71 -10.24
CA ILE A 113 -6.95 10.64 -9.16
C ILE A 113 -6.19 11.97 -9.02
N ARG A 114 -5.85 12.64 -10.12
CA ARG A 114 -5.25 13.99 -10.10
C ARG A 114 -6.15 15.01 -9.41
N SER A 115 -7.46 14.98 -9.68
CA SER A 115 -8.41 15.88 -9.02
C SER A 115 -8.50 15.66 -7.50
N MET A 116 -8.19 14.46 -7.03
CA MET A 116 -8.19 14.14 -5.60
C MET A 116 -7.01 14.74 -4.83
N LEU A 117 -5.99 15.27 -5.51
CA LEU A 117 -4.95 16.06 -4.83
C LEU A 117 -5.53 17.31 -4.16
N ASP A 118 -6.69 17.79 -4.60
CA ASP A 118 -7.43 18.91 -3.99
C ASP A 118 -8.56 18.46 -3.05
N ALA A 119 -8.66 17.17 -2.75
CA ALA A 119 -9.65 16.65 -1.82
C ALA A 119 -9.42 17.18 -0.39
N LYS A 120 -10.52 17.30 0.38
CA LYS A 120 -10.48 17.74 1.78
C LYS A 120 -9.96 16.65 2.72
N ALA A 121 -10.25 15.39 2.40
CA ALA A 121 -9.91 14.25 3.24
C ALA A 121 -8.42 13.88 3.07
N PRO A 122 -7.61 13.92 4.14
CA PRO A 122 -6.16 13.74 4.03
C PRO A 122 -5.75 12.32 3.62
N GLU A 123 -6.52 11.30 3.98
CA GLU A 123 -6.29 9.90 3.58
C GLU A 123 -6.53 9.70 2.09
N ALA A 124 -7.55 10.38 1.54
CA ALA A 124 -7.84 10.36 0.10
C ALA A 124 -6.70 11.01 -0.70
N VAL A 125 -6.19 12.14 -0.22
CA VAL A 125 -5.03 12.83 -0.83
C VAL A 125 -3.79 11.94 -0.77
N ALA A 126 -3.52 11.30 0.38
CA ALA A 126 -2.37 10.41 0.55
C ALA A 126 -2.42 9.23 -0.44
N GLY A 127 -3.58 8.57 -0.55
CA GLY A 127 -3.79 7.48 -1.49
C GLY A 127 -3.65 7.93 -2.96
N ALA A 128 -4.15 9.12 -3.30
CA ALA A 128 -4.00 9.70 -4.62
C ALA A 128 -2.52 9.98 -4.97
N CYS A 129 -1.76 10.61 -4.06
CA CYS A 129 -0.33 10.85 -4.26
C CYS A 129 0.43 9.56 -4.56
N LEU A 130 0.24 8.53 -3.73
CA LEU A 130 0.91 7.25 -3.88
C LEU A 130 0.51 6.54 -5.19
N ALA A 131 -0.79 6.55 -5.53
CA ALA A 131 -1.29 5.97 -6.77
C ALA A 131 -0.68 6.65 -8.01
N LEU A 132 -0.56 7.98 -8.01
CA LEU A 132 0.07 8.73 -9.11
C LEU A 132 1.56 8.40 -9.24
N ALA A 133 2.25 8.19 -8.11
CA ALA A 133 3.63 7.73 -8.13
C ALA A 133 3.80 6.30 -8.65
N GLU A 134 2.87 5.38 -8.35
CA GLU A 134 2.83 4.03 -8.96
C GLU A 134 2.65 4.10 -10.48
N PHE A 135 1.81 5.03 -10.95
CA PHE A 135 1.65 5.26 -12.39
C PHE A 135 2.85 5.96 -13.05
N GLY A 136 3.79 6.48 -12.26
CA GLY A 136 4.92 7.26 -12.75
C GLY A 136 4.53 8.65 -13.28
N ASP A 137 3.45 9.23 -12.75
CA ASP A 137 2.89 10.48 -13.26
C ASP A 137 3.69 11.71 -12.83
N GLN A 138 4.67 12.09 -13.66
CA GLN A 138 5.53 13.26 -13.42
C GLN A 138 4.77 14.59 -13.46
N GLU A 139 3.63 14.67 -14.17
CA GLU A 139 2.82 15.90 -14.25
C GLU A 139 2.22 16.26 -12.89
N SER A 140 2.06 15.27 -12.00
CA SER A 140 1.52 15.46 -10.67
C SER A 140 2.58 15.83 -9.62
N ALA A 141 3.86 15.84 -9.97
CA ALA A 141 4.94 16.14 -9.02
C ALA A 141 4.88 17.58 -8.49
N GLU A 142 4.60 18.57 -9.35
CA GLU A 142 4.41 19.95 -8.91
C GLU A 142 3.18 20.14 -8.01
N PRO A 143 1.97 19.63 -8.37
CA PRO A 143 0.82 19.62 -7.47
C PRO A 143 1.10 18.99 -6.10
N MET A 144 1.88 17.90 -6.04
CA MET A 144 2.26 17.26 -4.78
C MET A 144 3.12 18.16 -3.88
N LEU A 145 3.90 19.10 -4.45
CA LEU A 145 4.62 20.09 -3.64
C LEU A 145 3.68 21.04 -2.88
N ALA A 146 2.51 21.33 -3.44
CA ALA A 146 1.49 22.13 -2.76
C ALA A 146 0.87 21.35 -1.58
N VAL A 147 0.73 20.03 -1.72
CA VAL A 147 0.24 19.15 -0.65
C VAL A 147 1.20 19.13 0.54
N LEU A 148 2.53 19.15 0.31
CA LEU A 148 3.53 19.21 1.39
C LEU A 148 3.38 20.43 2.32
N LYS A 149 2.73 21.50 1.86
CA LYS A 149 2.52 22.73 2.65
C LYS A 149 1.25 22.69 3.51
N ARG A 150 0.42 21.65 3.37
CA ARG A 150 -0.82 21.51 4.14
C ARG A 150 -0.52 21.00 5.55
N ASP A 151 -1.33 21.41 6.52
CA ASP A 151 -1.26 20.91 7.90
C ASP A 151 -2.09 19.63 8.07
N GLN A 152 -1.80 18.64 7.23
CA GLN A 152 -2.52 17.37 7.16
C GLN A 152 -1.51 16.22 7.11
N PRO A 153 -1.11 15.65 8.27
CA PRO A 153 -0.01 14.69 8.34
C PRO A 153 -0.11 13.51 7.37
N PRO A 154 -1.28 12.84 7.20
CA PRO A 154 -1.39 11.73 6.25
C PRO A 154 -1.13 12.16 4.80
N ALA A 155 -1.69 13.31 4.39
CA ALA A 155 -1.53 13.85 3.05
C ALA A 155 -0.07 14.24 2.76
N VAL A 156 0.59 14.88 3.73
CA VAL A 156 2.01 15.28 3.62
C VAL A 156 2.92 14.06 3.52
N VAL A 157 2.70 13.03 4.33
CA VAL A 157 3.48 11.78 4.29
C VAL A 157 3.31 11.10 2.93
N GLY A 158 2.07 10.96 2.45
CA GLY A 158 1.79 10.36 1.13
C GLY A 158 2.43 11.14 -0.02
N ALA A 159 2.35 12.48 0.01
CA ALA A 159 3.01 13.34 -0.99
C ALA A 159 4.53 13.22 -0.95
N ALA A 160 5.15 13.20 0.24
CA ALA A 160 6.59 13.07 0.38
C ALA A 160 7.10 11.74 -0.19
N GLN A 161 6.42 10.63 0.15
CA GLN A 161 6.75 9.30 -0.37
C GLN A 161 6.55 9.20 -1.88
N ALA A 162 5.46 9.77 -2.41
CA ALA A 162 5.18 9.81 -3.84
C ALA A 162 6.29 10.54 -4.62
N LEU A 163 6.72 11.71 -4.13
CA LEU A 163 7.81 12.50 -4.72
C LEU A 163 9.15 11.77 -4.68
N ALA A 164 9.43 11.03 -3.61
CA ALA A 164 10.60 10.16 -3.50
C ALA A 164 10.62 9.09 -4.59
N LYS A 165 9.49 8.39 -4.75
CA LYS A 165 9.31 7.31 -5.71
C LYS A 165 9.40 7.83 -7.16
N LEU A 166 8.92 9.05 -7.41
CA LEU A 166 9.07 9.72 -8.71
C LEU A 166 10.49 10.24 -8.96
N GLY A 167 11.37 10.26 -7.95
CA GLY A 167 12.72 10.79 -8.04
C GLY A 167 12.77 12.31 -8.23
N TYR A 168 11.74 13.03 -7.78
CA TYR A 168 11.58 14.45 -8.06
C TYR A 168 12.52 15.31 -7.18
N LYS A 169 13.72 15.59 -7.69
CA LYS A 169 14.79 16.28 -6.94
C LYS A 169 14.41 17.65 -6.39
N ALA A 170 13.52 18.39 -7.08
CA ALA A 170 13.05 19.69 -6.63
C ALA A 170 12.20 19.62 -5.34
N ALA A 171 11.73 18.43 -4.95
CA ALA A 171 11.06 18.24 -3.65
C ALA A 171 12.00 18.39 -2.45
N ALA A 172 13.31 18.32 -2.63
CA ALA A 172 14.24 18.26 -1.52
C ALA A 172 14.24 19.53 -0.64
N GLU A 173 14.12 20.73 -1.23
CA GLU A 173 14.02 21.96 -0.45
C GLU A 173 12.74 22.01 0.43
N PRO A 174 11.53 21.76 -0.12
CA PRO A 174 10.32 21.61 0.69
C PRO A 174 10.45 20.55 1.80
N LEU A 175 11.07 19.40 1.51
CA LEU A 175 11.25 18.32 2.48
C LEU A 175 12.21 18.69 3.61
N ILE A 176 13.25 19.48 3.34
CA ILE A 176 14.12 20.03 4.40
C ILE A 176 13.31 20.92 5.36
N GLY A 177 12.35 21.68 4.84
CA GLY A 177 11.41 22.45 5.67
C GLY A 177 10.58 21.57 6.61
N LEU A 178 10.19 20.37 6.16
CA LEU A 178 9.37 19.42 6.94
C LEU A 178 10.14 18.76 8.09
N LEU A 179 11.48 18.79 8.09
CA LEU A 179 12.28 18.34 9.24
C LEU A 179 12.00 19.14 10.52
N LYS A 180 11.47 20.37 10.37
CA LYS A 180 11.06 21.23 11.48
C LYS A 180 9.58 21.08 11.86
N SER A 181 8.85 20.14 11.25
CA SER A 181 7.45 19.90 11.54
C SER A 181 7.24 19.44 12.98
N LYS A 182 6.14 19.86 13.62
CA LYS A 182 5.77 19.38 14.95
C LYS A 182 5.45 17.89 14.93
N ASN A 183 4.85 17.42 13.85
CA ASN A 183 4.44 16.03 13.71
C ASN A 183 5.67 15.13 13.47
N LEU A 184 5.83 14.10 14.29
CA LEU A 184 6.97 13.19 14.21
C LEU A 184 6.92 12.31 12.96
N SER A 185 5.75 11.81 12.57
CA SER A 185 5.57 10.99 11.36
C SER A 185 5.97 11.76 10.11
N VAL A 186 5.65 13.06 10.04
CA VAL A 186 6.06 13.94 8.94
C VAL A 186 7.58 14.12 8.92
N ARG A 187 8.24 14.26 10.07
CA ARG A 187 9.70 14.35 10.16
C ARG A 187 10.39 13.05 9.74
N LEU A 188 9.91 11.91 10.24
CA LEU A 188 10.40 10.59 9.84
C LEU A 188 10.32 10.40 8.32
N ALA A 189 9.15 10.69 7.75
CA ALA A 189 8.96 10.62 6.30
C ALA A 189 9.92 11.56 5.56
N ALA A 190 10.10 12.80 6.03
CA ALA A 190 11.06 13.73 5.41
C ALA A 190 12.51 13.19 5.46
N VAL A 191 12.95 12.62 6.59
CA VAL A 191 14.29 12.01 6.72
C VAL A 191 14.45 10.84 5.74
N GLU A 192 13.49 9.91 5.72
CA GLU A 192 13.51 8.75 4.84
C GLU A 192 13.55 9.14 3.36
N VAL A 193 12.74 10.12 2.97
CA VAL A 193 12.68 10.59 1.58
C VAL A 193 13.95 11.33 1.19
N LEU A 194 14.50 12.20 2.05
CA LEU A 194 15.78 12.87 1.79
C LEU A 194 16.92 11.86 1.64
N SER A 195 16.89 10.77 2.41
CA SER A 195 17.78 9.61 2.26
C SER A 195 17.67 8.96 0.88
N GLN A 196 16.45 8.69 0.42
CA GLN A 196 16.18 8.07 -0.88
C GLN A 196 16.58 8.97 -2.06
N LEU A 197 16.36 10.28 -1.93
CA LEU A 197 16.74 11.26 -2.95
C LEU A 197 18.26 11.52 -2.99
N GLY A 198 19.00 11.10 -1.96
CA GLY A 198 20.46 11.26 -1.90
C GLY A 198 20.91 12.72 -1.88
N ASN A 199 20.10 13.63 -1.34
CA ASN A 199 20.42 15.06 -1.40
C ASN A 199 21.43 15.45 -0.30
N GLN A 200 22.65 15.79 -0.70
CA GLN A 200 23.70 16.24 0.22
C GLN A 200 23.37 17.54 0.97
N ALA A 201 22.49 18.39 0.43
CA ALA A 201 22.05 19.60 1.13
C ALA A 201 21.24 19.29 2.41
N ALA A 202 20.73 18.06 2.55
CA ALA A 202 20.02 17.62 3.75
C ALA A 202 20.95 17.27 4.92
N VAL A 203 22.26 17.09 4.69
CA VAL A 203 23.21 16.64 5.74
C VAL A 203 23.22 17.59 6.93
N LYS A 204 23.46 18.88 6.72
CA LYS A 204 23.50 19.88 7.82
C LYS A 204 22.17 19.96 8.60
N PRO A 205 21.00 20.09 7.94
CA PRO A 205 19.71 20.03 8.62
C PRO A 205 19.48 18.76 9.45
N LEU A 206 20.00 17.62 9.01
CA LEU A 206 19.89 16.34 9.71
C LEU A 206 20.82 16.27 10.93
N GLU A 207 22.03 16.83 10.84
CA GLU A 207 22.96 16.97 11.97
C GLU A 207 22.37 17.91 13.04
N ASP A 208 21.88 19.08 12.63
CA ASP A 208 21.24 20.05 13.53
C ASP A 208 20.05 19.42 14.28
N LEU A 209 19.26 18.58 13.60
CA LEU A 209 18.12 17.87 14.19
C LEU A 209 18.54 16.78 15.20
N LEU A 210 19.74 16.21 15.03
CA LEU A 210 20.29 15.21 15.94
C LEU A 210 20.84 15.84 17.23
N GLU A 211 21.38 17.06 17.14
CA GLU A 211 21.90 17.84 18.26
C GLU A 211 20.81 18.62 19.01
N ALA A 212 19.65 18.85 18.39
CA ALA A 212 18.54 19.53 19.03
C ALA A 212 18.01 18.75 20.26
N PRO A 213 17.80 19.42 21.42
CA PRO A 213 17.20 18.77 22.58
C PRO A 213 15.78 18.30 22.26
N ALA A 214 15.46 17.08 22.71
CA ALA A 214 14.12 16.49 22.57
C ALA A 214 13.02 17.32 23.26
N ASP A 215 13.42 18.27 24.11
CA ASP A 215 12.55 19.09 24.96
C ASP A 215 11.68 20.10 24.19
N GLY A 216 11.93 20.33 22.90
CA GLY A 216 11.06 21.17 22.04
C GLY A 216 9.84 20.44 21.45
N LEU A 217 9.64 19.18 21.83
CA LEU A 217 8.65 18.26 21.26
C LEU A 217 7.45 18.18 22.18
N GLU A 218 6.50 19.12 22.08
CA GLU A 218 5.23 19.01 22.79
C GLU A 218 4.11 18.50 21.87
N PRO A 219 3.35 17.45 22.26
CA PRO A 219 3.60 16.55 23.42
C PRO A 219 4.85 15.68 23.21
N GLU A 220 5.50 15.26 24.30
CA GLU A 220 6.65 14.35 24.24
C GLU A 220 6.26 13.08 23.47
N PRO A 221 6.85 12.83 22.29
CA PRO A 221 6.52 11.66 21.52
C PRO A 221 6.97 10.42 22.31
N PRO A 222 6.31 9.26 22.12
CA PRO A 222 6.75 8.03 22.79
C PRO A 222 8.24 7.81 22.54
N GLU A 223 9.02 7.48 23.58
CA GLU A 223 10.49 7.39 23.52
C GLU A 223 10.98 6.51 22.35
N GLN A 224 10.22 5.47 22.01
CA GLN A 224 10.47 4.57 20.88
C GLN A 224 10.49 5.31 19.53
N GLU A 225 9.61 6.29 19.37
CA GLU A 225 9.39 7.06 18.16
C GLU A 225 10.51 8.10 17.94
N VAL A 226 10.94 8.76 19.02
CA VAL A 226 12.14 9.62 19.04
C VAL A 226 13.40 8.81 18.74
N THR A 227 13.50 7.60 19.30
CA THR A 227 14.62 6.68 19.04
C THR A 227 14.67 6.29 17.56
N ARG A 228 13.52 5.88 16.99
CA ARG A 228 13.40 5.59 15.54
C ARG A 228 13.82 6.78 14.67
N LEU A 229 13.45 8.00 15.05
CA LEU A 229 13.87 9.20 14.32
C LEU A 229 15.39 9.38 14.35
N LYS A 230 16.01 9.28 15.52
CA LYS A 230 17.47 9.41 15.67
C LYS A 230 18.21 8.32 14.90
N GLU A 231 17.71 7.09 14.91
CA GLU A 231 18.25 5.98 14.13
C GLU A 231 18.12 6.21 12.62
N ALA A 232 16.95 6.67 12.15
CA ALA A 232 16.72 6.98 10.75
C ALA A 232 17.63 8.12 10.25
N ILE A 233 17.86 9.14 11.07
CA ILE A 233 18.79 10.24 10.77
C ILE A 233 20.21 9.71 10.64
N ARG A 234 20.69 8.92 11.61
CA ARG A 234 22.04 8.32 11.56
C ARG A 234 22.22 7.42 10.34
N ALA A 235 21.24 6.57 10.05
CA ALA A 235 21.27 5.70 8.88
C ALA A 235 21.32 6.51 7.57
N THR A 236 20.62 7.64 7.53
CA THR A 236 20.63 8.55 6.39
C THR A 236 21.96 9.26 6.23
N LEU A 237 22.53 9.78 7.31
CA LEU A 237 23.86 10.42 7.30
C LEU A 237 24.96 9.44 6.89
N SER A 238 24.90 8.19 7.37
CA SER A 238 25.80 7.12 6.93
C SER A 238 25.68 6.84 5.42
N LYS A 239 24.45 6.75 4.88
CA LYS A 239 24.23 6.58 3.43
C LYS A 239 24.75 7.76 2.61
N LEU A 240 24.73 8.96 3.18
CA LEU A 240 25.24 10.19 2.54
C LEU A 240 26.76 10.36 2.70
N GLY A 241 27.45 9.42 3.36
CA GLY A 241 28.91 9.40 3.50
C GLY A 241 29.44 10.18 4.72
N VAL A 242 28.59 10.48 5.70
CA VAL A 242 28.97 11.12 6.96
C VAL A 242 29.14 10.06 8.04
N GLU A 243 30.37 9.90 8.56
CA GLU A 243 30.65 9.04 9.72
C GLU A 243 30.35 9.80 11.01
N LEU A 244 29.26 9.44 11.68
CA LEU A 244 28.93 9.92 13.02
C LEU A 244 29.51 8.99 14.10
N PRO A 245 29.89 9.51 15.28
CA PRO A 245 30.30 8.67 16.41
C PRO A 245 29.19 7.71 16.81
N ALA A 246 29.58 6.49 17.20
CA ALA A 246 28.67 5.40 17.55
C ALA A 246 27.63 5.84 18.59
N ALA A 247 26.40 5.34 18.45
CA ALA A 247 25.30 5.61 19.37
C ALA A 247 25.74 5.42 20.84
N PRO A 248 25.40 6.33 21.77
CA PRO A 248 25.48 6.00 23.18
C PRO A 248 24.57 4.79 23.39
N THR A 249 25.16 3.70 23.89
CA THR A 249 24.45 2.46 24.20
C THR A 249 23.24 2.78 25.09
N PRO A 250 22.06 2.21 24.84
CA PRO A 250 20.92 2.41 25.72
C PRO A 250 21.36 2.04 27.15
N SER A 251 21.25 2.98 28.08
CA SER A 251 21.46 2.71 29.50
C SER A 251 20.59 1.51 29.86
N PRO A 252 21.13 0.49 30.55
CA PRO A 252 20.34 -0.67 30.92
C PRO A 252 19.08 -0.21 31.66
N GLU A 253 17.91 -0.64 31.18
CA GLU A 253 16.64 -0.42 31.87
C GLU A 253 16.83 -0.74 33.37
N PRO A 254 16.33 0.10 34.29
CA PRO A 254 16.40 -0.22 35.71
C PRO A 254 15.69 -1.56 35.90
N SER A 255 16.50 -2.59 36.17
CA SER A 255 16.09 -3.94 36.50
C SER A 255 14.88 -3.86 37.42
N LYS A 256 13.73 -4.38 36.96
CA LYS A 256 12.56 -4.59 37.82
C LYS A 256 13.04 -5.42 39.01
N ALA A 257 13.30 -4.74 40.13
CA ALA A 257 13.57 -5.38 41.39
C ALA A 257 12.37 -6.30 41.68
N ALA A 258 12.65 -7.60 41.71
CA ALA A 258 11.68 -8.58 42.17
C ALA A 258 11.28 -8.23 43.60
N PRO A 259 9.99 -8.35 43.98
CA PRO A 259 9.60 -8.17 45.38
C PRO A 259 10.21 -9.32 46.20
N GLU A 260 11.03 -8.96 47.19
CA GLU A 260 11.48 -9.91 48.21
C GLU A 260 10.24 -10.45 48.96
N ALA A 261 10.18 -11.77 49.09
CA ALA A 261 9.18 -12.52 49.85
C ALA A 261 9.78 -13.02 51.16
#